data_AF-A0A6A2XN59-F1
#
_entry.id   AF-A0A6A2XN59-F1
#
_cell.length_a   1.000
_cell.length_b   1.000
_cell.length_c   1.000
_cell.angle_alpha   90.00
_cell.angle_beta   90.00
_cell.angle_gamma   90.00
#
_symmetry.space_group_name_H-M   'P 1'
#
loop_
_entity.id
_entity.type
_entity.pdbx_description
1 polymer ?
#
loop_
_entity_poly.entity_id
_entity_poly.type
_entity_poly.pdbx_seq_one_letter_code
_entity_poly.pdbx_strand_id
1 'polypeptide(L)'
;MLFNLCFVEVRVKLIDGGGVGVGKYSQNCTHLIVDKIVYDDPLCVAARTDGKTVVTGLWVDHSFDAGIPVDATSIMYIPLRDLNGIPGAKSLILCLTGYQRKDRDDIMTMVSLMGAQFSKPLVASKVTHLVCYKFEGGVFSVFFIIGLLK
;
A
#
# COMPACT_ATOMS: atom_id res chain seq x y z
N MET A 1 6.95 6.39 19.73
CA MET A 1 8.02 7.29 19.27
C MET A 1 8.47 6.81 17.90
N LEU A 2 8.46 7.64 16.87
CA LEU A 2 8.43 7.22 15.46
C LEU A 2 9.39 8.07 14.64
N PHE A 3 10.23 7.43 13.80
CA PHE A 3 11.10 8.15 12.86
C PHE A 3 10.38 8.35 11.54
N ASN A 4 10.47 9.54 10.94
CA ASN A 4 9.69 9.94 9.77
C ASN A 4 10.60 10.48 8.66
N LEU A 5 10.58 9.84 7.48
CA LEU A 5 11.15 10.33 6.22
C LEU A 5 10.10 10.84 5.22
N CYS A 6 8.84 10.92 5.64
CA CYS A 6 7.65 11.24 4.86
C CYS A 6 7.29 12.75 4.93
N PHE A 7 6.33 13.16 4.09
CA PHE A 7 5.83 14.51 3.95
C PHE A 7 5.32 15.14 5.27
N VAL A 8 5.31 16.47 5.33
CA VAL A 8 4.85 17.28 6.48
C VAL A 8 3.46 16.86 6.97
N GLU A 9 2.55 16.50 6.07
CA GLU A 9 1.18 16.11 6.39
C GLU A 9 1.09 14.83 7.23
N VAL A 10 1.88 13.80 6.89
CA VAL A 10 1.93 12.54 7.65
C VAL A 10 2.46 12.79 9.06
N ARG A 11 3.41 13.72 9.20
CA ARG A 11 3.93 14.11 10.52
C ARG A 11 2.86 14.79 11.38
N VAL A 12 2.01 15.63 10.80
CA VAL A 12 0.91 16.31 11.53
C VAL A 12 -0.07 15.28 12.06
N LYS A 13 -0.61 14.40 11.19
CA LYS A 13 -1.53 13.32 11.60
C LYS A 13 -0.95 12.44 12.69
N LEU A 14 0.34 12.14 12.58
CA LEU A 14 1.04 11.34 13.58
C LEU A 14 1.07 12.00 14.96
N ILE A 15 1.34 13.30 15.01
CA ILE A 15 1.39 14.07 16.26
C ILE A 15 -0.02 14.23 16.83
N ASP A 16 -1.00 14.54 15.98
CA ASP A 16 -2.40 14.69 16.38
C ASP A 16 -2.99 13.37 16.92
N GLY A 17 -2.52 12.23 16.41
CA GLY A 17 -2.82 10.89 16.94
C GLY A 17 -2.06 10.49 18.20
N GLY A 18 -1.32 11.41 18.85
CA GLY A 18 -0.55 11.15 20.07
C GLY A 18 0.83 10.54 19.85
N GLY A 19 1.27 10.42 18.59
CA GLY A 19 2.61 9.97 18.24
C GLY A 19 3.67 11.05 18.50
N VAL A 20 4.91 10.60 18.70
CA VAL A 20 6.07 11.49 18.87
C VAL A 20 7.00 11.30 17.69
N GLY A 21 7.08 12.31 16.82
CA GLY A 21 8.00 12.33 15.68
C GLY A 21 9.42 12.68 16.13
N VAL A 22 10.34 11.73 16.01
CA VAL A 22 11.78 11.97 16.16
C VAL A 22 12.35 12.30 14.78
N GLY A 23 13.04 13.42 14.64
CA GLY A 23 13.56 13.89 13.35
C GLY A 23 14.80 13.12 12.83
N LYS A 24 15.31 12.15 13.60
CA LYS A 24 16.41 11.26 13.24
C LYS A 24 16.13 9.84 13.74
N TYR A 25 16.54 8.84 12.97
CA TYR A 25 16.47 7.45 13.38
C TYR A 25 17.26 7.27 14.68
N SER A 26 16.66 6.62 15.67
CA SER A 26 17.27 6.39 16.97
C SER A 26 16.68 5.15 17.64
N GLN A 27 17.38 4.63 18.64
CA GLN A 27 16.97 3.44 19.39
C GLN A 27 15.61 3.56 20.07
N ASN A 28 15.18 4.79 20.38
CA ASN A 28 13.91 5.05 21.04
C ASN A 28 12.71 4.99 20.07
N CYS A 29 12.93 4.81 18.77
CA CYS A 29 11.86 4.63 17.81
C CYS A 29 11.22 3.25 17.97
N THR A 30 9.90 3.17 17.79
CA THR A 30 9.13 1.92 17.70
C THR A 30 8.80 1.57 16.27
N HIS A 31 8.52 2.59 15.43
CA HIS A 31 8.36 2.41 13.99
C HIS A 31 9.20 3.41 13.20
N LEU A 32 9.59 2.96 12.02
CA LEU A 32 10.17 3.73 10.94
C LEU A 32 9.08 3.95 9.89
N ILE A 33 8.71 5.21 9.66
CA ILE A 33 7.73 5.61 8.64
C ILE A 33 8.51 6.14 7.44
N VAL A 34 8.29 5.51 6.30
CA VAL A 34 9.06 5.76 5.07
C VAL A 34 8.17 6.20 3.92
N ASP A 35 8.76 6.91 2.98
CA ASP A 35 8.12 7.27 1.72
C ASP A 35 9.11 7.10 0.58
N LYS A 36 8.66 6.51 -0.53
CA LYS A 36 9.44 6.32 -1.77
C LYS A 36 10.84 5.71 -1.59
N ILE A 37 11.04 4.91 -0.55
CA ILE A 37 12.23 4.05 -0.41
C ILE A 37 11.82 2.59 -0.44
N VAL A 38 12.74 1.74 -0.84
CA VAL A 38 12.49 0.32 -1.02
C VAL A 38 12.58 -0.47 0.28
N TYR A 39 11.99 -1.65 0.28
CA TYR A 39 12.03 -2.61 1.36
C TYR A 39 13.46 -2.87 1.81
N ASP A 40 14.41 -3.05 0.90
CA ASP A 40 15.81 -3.37 1.20
C ASP A 40 16.73 -2.14 1.31
N ASP A 41 16.15 -0.94 1.47
CA ASP A 41 16.93 0.25 1.78
C ASP A 41 17.74 0.04 3.07
N PRO A 42 19.02 0.47 3.16
CA PRO A 42 19.85 0.26 4.35
C PRO A 42 19.20 0.71 5.65
N LEU A 43 18.39 1.78 5.63
CA LEU A 43 17.67 2.25 6.80
C LEU A 43 16.52 1.31 7.18
N CYS A 44 15.77 0.81 6.20
CA CYS A 44 14.72 -0.18 6.42
C CYS A 44 15.31 -1.48 7.00
N VAL A 45 16.44 -1.94 6.47
CA VAL A 45 17.15 -3.13 6.94
C VAL A 45 17.65 -2.93 8.37
N ALA A 46 18.28 -1.79 8.67
CA ALA A 46 18.74 -1.46 10.02
C ALA A 46 17.57 -1.42 11.01
N ALA A 47 16.47 -0.76 10.67
CA ALA A 47 15.28 -0.69 11.50
C ALA A 47 14.67 -2.07 11.79
N ARG A 48 14.55 -2.94 10.77
CA ARG A 48 14.08 -4.31 10.99
C ARG A 48 15.04 -5.14 11.83
N THR A 49 16.34 -4.96 11.65
CA THR A 49 17.38 -5.63 12.46
C THR A 49 17.29 -5.22 13.92
N ASP A 50 16.99 -3.95 14.18
CA ASP A 50 16.75 -3.39 15.51
C ASP A 50 15.36 -3.76 16.09
N GLY A 51 14.60 -4.64 15.43
CA GLY A 51 13.27 -5.08 15.86
C GLY A 51 12.18 -4.01 15.71
N LYS A 52 12.40 -2.99 14.87
CA LYS A 52 11.44 -1.91 14.65
C LYS A 52 10.48 -2.27 13.51
N THR A 53 9.26 -1.78 13.63
CA THR A 53 8.26 -1.90 12.56
C THR A 53 8.56 -0.89 11.45
N VAL A 54 8.58 -1.32 10.19
CA VAL A 54 8.81 -0.44 9.05
C VAL A 54 7.54 -0.35 8.21
N VAL A 55 7.00 0.85 8.07
CA VAL A 55 5.72 1.10 7.39
C VAL A 55 5.78 2.32 6.47
N THR A 56 4.87 2.39 5.51
CA THR A 56 4.64 3.56 4.66
C THR A 56 3.76 4.60 5.36
N GLY A 57 3.70 5.82 4.80
CA GLY A 57 2.77 6.87 5.26
C GLY A 57 1.29 6.43 5.27
N LEU A 58 0.92 5.48 4.41
CA LEU A 58 -0.45 4.95 4.32
C LEU A 58 -0.92 4.29 5.62
N TRP A 59 0.00 3.68 6.39
CA TRP A 59 -0.30 3.14 7.71
C TRP A 59 -0.70 4.24 8.70
N VAL A 60 -0.04 5.39 8.64
CA VAL A 60 -0.36 6.55 9.48
C VAL A 60 -1.73 7.09 9.11
N ASP A 61 -2.00 7.26 7.82
CA ASP A 61 -3.31 7.73 7.35
C ASP A 61 -4.43 6.81 7.81
N HIS A 62 -4.28 5.49 7.65
CA HIS A 62 -5.33 4.53 8.01
C HIS A 62 -5.48 4.42 9.53
N SER A 63 -4.38 4.49 10.28
CA SER A 63 -4.42 4.50 11.75
C SER A 63 -5.08 5.77 12.28
N PHE A 64 -4.83 6.91 11.65
CA PHE A 64 -5.44 8.19 12.02
C PHE A 64 -6.95 8.18 11.75
N ASP A 65 -7.35 7.75 10.54
CA ASP A 65 -8.77 7.63 10.17
C ASP A 65 -9.53 6.67 11.10
N ALA A 66 -8.89 5.57 11.53
CA ALA A 66 -9.48 4.58 12.42
C ALA A 66 -9.48 5.03 13.89
N GLY A 67 -8.71 6.05 14.25
CA GLY A 67 -8.47 6.47 15.64
C GLY A 67 -7.64 5.46 16.47
N ILE A 68 -7.13 4.39 15.85
CA ILE A 68 -6.31 3.36 16.48
C ILE A 68 -5.21 2.88 15.52
N PRO A 69 -4.05 2.43 16.02
CA PRO A 69 -3.03 1.79 15.18
C PRO A 69 -3.60 0.55 14.50
N VAL A 70 -3.64 0.56 13.16
CA VAL A 70 -4.06 -0.61 12.37
C VAL A 70 -2.92 -1.63 12.29
N ASP A 71 -3.23 -2.87 11.88
CA ASP A 71 -2.23 -3.94 11.76
C ASP A 71 -1.12 -3.58 10.77
N ALA A 72 0.08 -3.31 11.29
CA ALA A 72 1.25 -2.93 10.52
C ALA A 72 1.84 -4.08 9.69
N THR A 73 1.41 -5.33 9.90
CA THR A 73 1.88 -6.49 9.13
C THR A 73 1.20 -6.64 7.78
N SER A 74 0.12 -5.88 7.53
CA SER A 74 -0.55 -5.85 6.24
C SER A 74 0.38 -5.40 5.12
N ILE A 75 0.37 -6.14 4.00
CA ILE A 75 1.23 -5.89 2.83
C ILE A 75 1.07 -4.48 2.25
N MET A 76 -0.09 -3.85 2.47
CA MET A 76 -0.41 -2.50 2.04
C MET A 76 0.52 -1.43 2.66
N TYR A 77 1.04 -1.72 3.85
CA TYR A 77 1.87 -0.79 4.62
C TYR A 77 3.35 -1.09 4.51
N ILE A 78 3.73 -2.21 3.93
CA ILE A 78 5.13 -2.61 3.79
C ILE A 78 5.76 -1.83 2.62
N PRO A 79 6.96 -1.26 2.76
CA PRO A 79 7.63 -0.59 1.65
C PRO A 79 7.84 -1.54 0.46
N LEU A 80 7.73 -1.01 -0.75
CA LEU A 80 7.84 -1.80 -1.97
C LEU A 80 9.24 -2.38 -2.12
N ARG A 81 9.35 -3.61 -2.65
CA ARG A 81 10.66 -4.20 -2.97
C ARG A 81 11.35 -3.49 -4.14
N ASP A 82 10.56 -2.99 -5.08
CA ASP A 82 11.03 -2.27 -6.26
C ASP A 82 10.05 -1.12 -6.57
N LEU A 83 10.58 0.06 -6.89
CA LEU A 83 9.80 1.23 -7.29
C LEU A 83 9.49 1.24 -8.79
N ASN A 84 10.12 0.36 -9.58
CA ASN A 84 9.88 0.23 -11.01
C ASN A 84 8.66 -0.63 -11.35
N GLY A 85 7.96 -1.13 -10.33
CA GLY A 85 6.85 -2.06 -10.46
C GLY A 85 7.31 -3.48 -10.79
N ILE A 86 6.36 -4.35 -11.06
CA ILE A 86 6.61 -5.76 -11.35
C ILE A 86 6.93 -5.89 -12.84
N PRO A 87 8.05 -6.55 -13.22
CA PRO A 87 8.35 -6.83 -14.62
C PRO A 87 7.18 -7.49 -15.35
N GLY A 88 6.78 -6.93 -16.49
CA GLY A 88 5.64 -7.40 -17.28
C GLY A 88 4.28 -6.87 -16.85
N ALA A 89 4.14 -6.25 -15.67
CA ALA A 89 2.84 -5.75 -15.20
C ALA A 89 2.24 -4.63 -16.06
N LYS A 90 3.06 -3.94 -16.87
CA LYS A 90 2.61 -2.88 -17.80
C LYS A 90 1.61 -3.36 -18.85
N SER A 91 1.59 -4.66 -19.16
CA SER A 91 0.61 -5.26 -20.08
C SER A 91 -0.72 -5.57 -19.41
N LEU A 92 -0.78 -5.53 -18.06
CA LEU A 92 -1.98 -5.80 -17.30
C LEU A 92 -2.86 -4.54 -17.26
N ILE A 93 -4.08 -4.69 -17.73
CA ILE A 93 -5.15 -3.69 -17.63
C ILE A 93 -6.22 -4.26 -16.71
N LEU A 94 -6.35 -3.69 -15.51
CA LEU A 94 -7.23 -4.13 -14.45
C LEU A 94 -8.51 -3.29 -14.40
N CYS A 95 -9.62 -3.92 -14.07
CA CYS A 95 -10.86 -3.25 -13.72
C CYS A 95 -11.38 -3.80 -12.38
N LEU A 96 -12.10 -2.97 -11.62
CA LEU A 96 -12.69 -3.36 -10.33
C LEU A 96 -14.22 -3.35 -10.43
N THR A 97 -14.85 -4.33 -9.80
CA THR A 97 -16.30 -4.35 -9.58
C THR A 97 -16.63 -4.75 -8.14
N GLY A 98 -17.67 -4.15 -7.57
CA GLY A 98 -18.14 -4.43 -6.21
C GLY A 98 -17.36 -3.77 -5.06
N TYR A 99 -16.18 -3.20 -5.32
CA TYR A 99 -15.41 -2.45 -4.31
C TYR A 99 -15.92 -1.01 -4.16
N GLN A 100 -15.95 -0.52 -2.92
CA GLN A 100 -16.45 0.82 -2.58
C GLN A 100 -15.41 1.63 -1.81
N ARG A 101 -15.49 2.97 -1.93
CA ARG A 101 -14.74 3.94 -1.11
C ARG A 101 -13.25 3.56 -1.01
N LYS A 102 -12.72 3.46 0.22
CA LYS A 102 -11.32 3.28 0.56
C LYS A 102 -10.71 2.02 -0.08
N ASP A 103 -11.41 0.88 -0.02
CA ASP A 103 -10.93 -0.38 -0.62
C ASP A 103 -10.64 -0.22 -2.12
N ARG A 104 -11.48 0.55 -2.82
CA ARG A 104 -11.30 0.78 -4.25
C ARG A 104 -10.08 1.65 -4.54
N ASP A 105 -9.85 2.68 -3.73
CA ASP A 105 -8.73 3.60 -3.90
C ASP A 105 -7.40 2.94 -3.49
N ASP A 106 -7.42 2.09 -2.47
CA ASP A 106 -6.30 1.26 -2.05
C ASP A 106 -5.90 0.28 -3.15
N ILE A 107 -6.87 -0.43 -3.75
CA ILE A 107 -6.57 -1.36 -4.84
C ILE A 107 -6.05 -0.60 -6.06
N MET A 108 -6.64 0.54 -6.43
CA MET A 108 -6.11 1.37 -7.52
C MET A 108 -4.65 1.78 -7.27
N THR A 109 -4.33 2.16 -6.04
CA THR A 109 -2.97 2.51 -5.63
C THR A 109 -2.05 1.31 -5.79
N MET A 110 -2.44 0.12 -5.32
CA MET A 110 -1.66 -1.10 -5.49
C MET A 110 -1.43 -1.44 -6.97
N VAL A 111 -2.44 -1.34 -7.83
CA VAL A 111 -2.30 -1.55 -9.28
C VAL A 111 -1.27 -0.61 -9.89
N SER A 112 -1.31 0.68 -9.51
CA SER A 112 -0.34 1.67 -9.96
C SER A 112 1.08 1.35 -9.48
N LEU A 113 1.24 0.94 -8.23
CA LEU A 113 2.55 0.59 -7.65
C LEU A 113 3.14 -0.67 -8.27
N MET A 114 2.30 -1.62 -8.70
CA MET A 114 2.73 -2.77 -9.49
C MET A 114 3.19 -2.38 -10.91
N GLY A 115 2.93 -1.15 -11.37
CA GLY A 115 3.21 -0.73 -12.75
C GLY A 115 2.17 -1.21 -13.76
N ALA A 116 0.99 -1.64 -13.30
CA ALA A 116 -0.14 -2.05 -14.13
C ALA A 116 -1.07 -0.87 -14.44
N GLN A 117 -1.97 -1.07 -15.41
CA GLN A 117 -2.93 -0.06 -15.84
C GLN A 117 -4.30 -0.32 -15.23
N PHE A 118 -5.04 0.76 -15.01
CA PHE A 118 -6.42 0.71 -14.52
C PHE A 118 -7.41 1.21 -15.59
N SER A 119 -8.47 0.45 -15.88
CA SER A 119 -9.54 0.85 -16.80
C SER A 119 -10.85 1.15 -16.08
N LYS A 120 -11.45 2.31 -16.40
CA LYS A 120 -12.83 2.67 -16.02
C LYS A 120 -13.50 3.38 -17.20
N PRO A 121 -14.68 2.91 -17.68
CA PRO A 121 -15.45 1.73 -17.25
C PRO A 121 -14.83 0.39 -17.72
N LEU A 122 -15.52 -0.73 -17.47
CA LEU A 122 -15.16 -2.06 -18.00
C LEU A 122 -15.28 -2.06 -19.53
N VAL A 123 -14.15 -2.22 -20.22
CA VAL A 123 -14.10 -2.35 -21.69
C VAL A 123 -13.55 -3.73 -22.03
N ALA A 124 -14.43 -4.65 -22.43
CA ALA A 124 -14.09 -6.06 -22.61
C ALA A 124 -12.93 -6.32 -23.59
N SER A 125 -12.76 -5.47 -24.61
CA SER A 125 -11.67 -5.57 -25.59
C SER A 125 -10.31 -5.06 -25.09
N LYS A 126 -10.26 -4.43 -23.91
CA LYS A 126 -9.04 -3.82 -23.35
C LYS A 126 -8.67 -4.40 -22.00
N VAL A 127 -9.65 -4.70 -21.15
CA VAL A 127 -9.41 -5.23 -19.81
C VAL A 127 -8.85 -6.64 -19.91
N THR A 128 -7.71 -6.85 -19.26
CA THR A 128 -7.07 -8.17 -19.17
C THR A 128 -7.52 -8.92 -17.92
N HIS A 129 -7.86 -8.21 -16.84
CA HIS A 129 -8.19 -8.78 -15.54
C HIS A 129 -9.32 -7.98 -14.88
N LEU A 130 -10.34 -8.67 -14.39
CA LEU A 130 -11.42 -8.09 -13.59
C LEU A 130 -11.29 -8.60 -12.15
N VAL A 131 -11.20 -7.68 -11.20
CA VAL A 131 -11.13 -8.00 -9.77
C VAL A 131 -12.49 -7.71 -9.15
N CYS A 132 -13.12 -8.75 -8.60
CA CYS A 132 -14.48 -8.71 -8.06
C CYS A 132 -14.47 -8.82 -6.54
N TYR A 133 -15.21 -7.96 -5.84
CA TYR A 133 -15.38 -8.05 -4.38
C TYR A 133 -16.14 -9.32 -3.95
N LYS A 134 -17.16 -9.72 -4.72
CA LYS A 134 -17.97 -10.91 -4.48
C LYS A 134 -18.43 -11.50 -5.82
N PHE A 135 -18.62 -12.81 -5.88
CA PHE A 135 -19.18 -13.50 -7.04
C PHE A 135 -20.70 -13.29 -7.16
N GLU A 136 -21.14 -12.07 -7.47
CA GLU A 136 -22.55 -11.76 -7.77
C GLU A 136 -22.66 -10.85 -9.03
N GLY A 137 -23.49 -11.26 -10.02
CA GLY A 137 -23.76 -10.51 -11.28
C GLY A 137 -23.39 -11.23 -12.61
N GLY A 138 -24.17 -11.08 -13.68
CA GLY A 138 -24.08 -11.88 -14.93
C GLY A 138 -22.84 -11.71 -15.84
N VAL A 139 -21.70 -11.19 -15.35
CA VAL A 139 -20.48 -10.88 -16.14
C VAL A 139 -19.41 -12.00 -16.00
N PHE A 140 -19.77 -13.17 -15.48
CA PHE A 140 -18.83 -14.19 -15.01
C PHE A 140 -18.18 -15.11 -16.06
N SER A 141 -18.24 -14.79 -17.36
CA SER A 141 -17.79 -15.78 -18.36
C SER A 141 -16.29 -15.73 -18.72
N VAL A 142 -15.49 -14.71 -18.35
CA VAL A 142 -14.19 -14.51 -19.05
C VAL A 142 -12.96 -14.17 -18.21
N PHE A 143 -13.03 -13.76 -16.93
CA PHE A 143 -11.87 -13.13 -16.29
C PHE A 143 -11.31 -13.89 -15.08
N PHE A 144 -10.09 -14.40 -15.26
CA PHE A 144 -9.27 -15.09 -14.26
C PHE A 144 -9.04 -14.22 -13.02
N ILE A 145 -9.30 -14.81 -11.85
CA ILE A 145 -8.93 -14.31 -10.53
C ILE A 145 -7.41 -14.25 -10.47
N ILE A 146 -6.85 -13.08 -10.11
CA ILE A 146 -5.42 -12.91 -9.94
C ILE A 146 -4.97 -13.76 -8.75
N GLY A 147 -4.41 -14.93 -9.04
CA GLY A 147 -3.63 -15.71 -8.09
C GLY A 147 -2.31 -15.00 -7.81
N LEU A 148 -2.29 -14.14 -6.79
CA LEU A 148 -1.06 -13.74 -6.13
C LEU A 148 -0.73 -14.83 -5.11
N LEU A 149 0.15 -15.76 -5.51
CA LEU A 149 1.13 -16.52 -4.72
C LEU A 149 1.63 -17.70 -5.56
N LYS A 150 2.74 -17.49 -6.28
CA LYS A 150 3.76 -18.53 -6.53
C LYS A 150 5.10 -17.95 -6.12
#